data_AF-A0A5C8LZV6-F1
#
_entry.id   AF-A0A5C8LZV6-F1
#
_cell.length_a   1.000
_cell.length_b   1.000
_cell.length_c   1.000
_cell.angle_alpha   90.00
_cell.angle_beta   90.00
_cell.angle_gamma   90.00
#
_symmetry.space_group_name_H-M   'P 1'
#
loop_
_entity.id
_entity.type
_entity.pdbx_description
1 polymer ?
#
loop_
_entity_poly.entity_id
_entity_poly.type
_entity_poly.pdbx_seq_one_letter_code
_entity_poly.pdbx_strand_id
1 'polypeptide(L)'
;MADNFDFAALAKSWQQQPTATELPPNSADLTQAKQRQAEQKWLMYGEWFGAAVMFIAAFWLAFNIPDWLSYLSALFLISGALSSAYVAWTVHKPILEYDNWSSGGLVQFRARACTLTLRYYLYTQLSCAALVVFAGLLWLMQWWQIAQVTPTLLVFYSLIVAPLCLAAIYHLQQKKKQKESELKQLSSLAEDFQPDAEL
;
A
#
# COMPACT_ATOMS: atom_id res chain seq x y z
N MET A 1 47.01 45.95 2.57
CA MET A 1 47.21 44.52 2.24
C MET A 1 45.88 44.00 1.74
N ALA A 2 45.71 43.89 0.44
CA ALA A 2 44.50 43.34 -0.16
C ALA A 2 44.68 41.83 -0.27
N ASP A 3 43.89 41.06 0.48
CA ASP A 3 43.84 39.61 0.34
C ASP A 3 43.26 39.27 -1.04
N ASN A 4 44.13 38.80 -1.94
CA ASN A 4 43.73 38.23 -3.22
C ASN A 4 43.11 36.84 -2.96
N PHE A 5 41.85 36.83 -2.53
CA PHE A 5 41.03 35.63 -2.55
C PHE A 5 40.70 35.30 -4.01
N ASP A 6 41.48 34.39 -4.59
CA ASP A 6 41.27 33.90 -5.95
C ASP A 6 40.09 32.92 -5.98
N PHE A 7 38.90 33.48 -6.16
CA PHE A 7 37.66 32.72 -6.31
C PHE A 7 37.72 31.71 -7.47
N ALA A 8 38.56 31.94 -8.49
CA ALA A 8 38.72 31.00 -9.59
C ALA A 8 39.53 29.76 -9.17
N ALA A 9 40.53 29.93 -8.30
CA ALA A 9 41.26 28.81 -7.70
C ALA A 9 40.36 27.99 -6.76
N LEU A 10 39.52 28.65 -5.96
CA LEU A 10 38.51 27.99 -5.13
C LEU A 10 37.49 27.22 -5.99
N ALA A 11 36.95 27.82 -7.06
CA ALA A 11 36.01 27.15 -7.95
C ALA A 11 36.63 25.90 -8.63
N LYS A 12 37.90 25.97 -9.04
CA LYS A 12 38.64 24.81 -9.56
C LYS A 12 38.83 23.71 -8.50
N SER A 13 39.12 24.08 -7.25
CA SER A 13 39.29 23.10 -6.16
C SER A 13 37.97 22.38 -5.81
N TRP A 14 36.83 23.07 -5.93
CA TRP A 14 35.50 22.47 -5.77
C TRP A 14 35.13 21.57 -6.95
N GLN A 15 35.46 21.95 -8.19
CA GLN A 15 35.26 21.11 -9.38
C GLN A 15 36.18 19.88 -9.42
N GLN A 16 37.30 19.90 -8.69
CA GLN A 16 38.26 18.79 -8.60
C GLN A 16 38.03 17.89 -7.38
N GLN A 17 37.03 18.16 -6.55
CA GLN A 17 36.56 17.12 -5.64
C GLN A 17 36.08 15.96 -6.50
N PRO A 18 36.59 14.73 -6.30
CA PRO A 18 36.03 13.58 -6.99
C PRO A 18 34.55 13.56 -6.64
N THR A 19 33.69 13.86 -7.62
CA THR A 19 32.27 13.56 -7.54
C THR A 19 32.22 12.14 -7.06
N ALA A 20 31.63 11.92 -5.88
CA ALA A 20 31.58 10.62 -5.22
C ALA A 20 31.18 9.62 -6.29
N THR A 21 32.16 8.84 -6.75
CA THR A 21 31.92 7.86 -7.80
C THR A 21 30.88 6.95 -7.18
N GLU A 22 29.65 6.96 -7.71
CA GLU A 22 28.53 6.24 -7.13
C GLU A 22 29.04 4.84 -6.78
N LEU A 23 29.21 4.57 -5.48
CA LEU A 23 29.66 3.25 -5.10
C LEU A 23 28.58 2.31 -5.64
N PRO A 24 28.95 1.26 -6.39
CA PRO A 24 27.98 0.28 -6.83
C PRO A 24 27.20 -0.17 -5.59
N PRO A 25 25.86 -0.24 -5.66
CA PRO A 25 25.03 -0.53 -4.51
C PRO A 25 25.53 -1.82 -3.85
N ASN A 26 25.66 -1.78 -2.53
CA ASN A 26 26.20 -2.89 -1.76
C ASN A 26 25.41 -4.17 -2.10
N SER A 27 26.10 -5.28 -2.33
CA SER A 27 25.46 -6.56 -2.70
C SER A 27 24.37 -6.99 -1.71
N ALA A 28 24.52 -6.62 -0.43
CA ALA A 28 23.51 -6.80 0.61
C ALA A 28 22.22 -6.00 0.36
N ASP A 29 22.32 -4.74 -0.08
CA ASP A 29 21.17 -3.89 -0.39
C ASP A 29 20.38 -4.41 -1.60
N LEU A 30 21.09 -4.88 -2.63
CA LEU A 30 20.48 -5.51 -3.80
C LEU A 30 19.76 -6.82 -3.45
N THR A 31 20.38 -7.63 -2.60
CA THR A 31 19.78 -8.89 -2.14
C THR A 31 18.51 -8.64 -1.32
N GLN A 32 18.54 -7.65 -0.43
CA GLN A 32 17.37 -7.25 0.36
C GLN A 32 16.22 -6.72 -0.53
N ALA A 33 16.55 -5.93 -1.56
CA ALA A 33 15.54 -5.39 -2.47
C ALA A 33 14.89 -6.48 -3.33
N LYS A 34 15.69 -7.44 -3.83
CA LYS A 34 15.19 -8.63 -4.54
C LYS A 34 14.35 -9.54 -3.65
N GLN A 35 14.74 -9.71 -2.39
CA GLN A 35 13.94 -10.47 -1.42
C GLN A 35 12.56 -9.81 -1.21
N ARG A 36 12.52 -8.48 -1.05
CA ARG A 36 11.24 -7.76 -0.96
C ARG A 36 10.39 -7.93 -2.22
N GLN A 37 10.99 -7.94 -3.40
CA GLN A 37 10.25 -8.20 -4.64
C GLN A 37 9.63 -9.61 -4.66
N ALA A 38 10.36 -10.61 -4.16
CA ALA A 38 9.85 -11.97 -4.02
C ALA A 38 8.71 -12.07 -2.99
N GLU A 39 8.82 -11.41 -1.84
CA GLU A 39 7.76 -11.35 -0.82
C GLU A 39 6.50 -10.69 -1.38
N GLN A 40 6.65 -9.59 -2.13
CA GLN A 40 5.53 -8.88 -2.77
C GLN A 40 4.82 -9.75 -3.82
N LYS A 41 5.55 -10.65 -4.49
CA LYS A 41 4.95 -11.62 -5.42
C LYS A 41 4.01 -12.60 -4.69
N TRP A 42 4.43 -13.10 -3.53
CA TRP A 42 3.61 -13.99 -2.71
C TRP A 42 2.37 -13.28 -2.15
N LEU A 43 2.52 -12.03 -1.71
CA LEU A 43 1.39 -11.20 -1.27
C LEU A 43 0.38 -10.99 -2.39
N MET A 44 0.85 -10.66 -3.61
CA MET A 44 -0.01 -10.50 -4.79
C MET A 44 -0.81 -11.78 -5.09
N TYR A 45 -0.18 -12.96 -5.02
CA TYR A 45 -0.90 -14.23 -5.20
C TYR A 45 -1.92 -14.50 -4.10
N GLY A 46 -1.59 -14.16 -2.85
CA GLY A 46 -2.54 -14.24 -1.74
C GLY A 46 -3.78 -13.38 -1.96
N GLU A 47 -3.59 -12.14 -2.44
CA GLU A 47 -4.69 -11.22 -2.73
C GLU A 47 -5.53 -11.67 -3.93
N TRP A 48 -4.90 -12.19 -4.97
CA TRP A 48 -5.62 -12.79 -6.12
C TRP A 48 -6.44 -14.00 -5.71
N PHE A 49 -5.86 -14.88 -4.89
CA PHE A 49 -6.56 -16.05 -4.38
C PHE A 49 -7.75 -15.64 -3.52
N GLY A 50 -7.56 -14.67 -2.61
CA GLY A 50 -8.64 -14.10 -1.81
C GLY A 50 -9.75 -13.48 -2.66
N ALA A 51 -9.40 -12.71 -3.69
CA ALA A 51 -10.36 -12.12 -4.63
C ALA A 51 -11.16 -13.19 -5.37
N ALA A 52 -10.51 -14.26 -5.84
CA ALA A 52 -11.19 -15.37 -6.51
C ALA A 52 -12.18 -16.07 -5.57
N VAL A 53 -11.79 -16.34 -4.33
CA VAL A 53 -12.68 -16.94 -3.32
C VAL A 53 -13.88 -16.04 -3.02
N MET A 54 -13.67 -14.74 -2.81
CA MET A 54 -14.75 -13.78 -2.59
C MET A 54 -15.73 -13.72 -3.78
N PHE A 55 -15.20 -13.74 -5.00
CA PHE A 55 -16.02 -13.72 -6.22
C PHE A 55 -16.87 -15.00 -6.35
N ILE A 56 -16.27 -16.18 -6.18
CA ILE A 56 -16.98 -17.47 -6.20
C ILE A 56 -18.07 -17.50 -5.13
N ALA A 57 -17.74 -17.07 -3.90
CA ALA A 57 -18.70 -17.01 -2.80
C ALA A 57 -19.87 -16.05 -3.08
N ALA A 58 -19.60 -14.89 -3.71
CA ALA A 58 -20.64 -13.95 -4.09
C ALA A 58 -21.65 -14.54 -5.07
N PHE A 59 -21.16 -15.21 -6.13
CA PHE A 59 -22.04 -15.88 -7.09
C PHE A 59 -22.82 -17.01 -6.46
N TRP A 60 -22.16 -17.80 -5.61
CA TRP A 60 -22.83 -18.88 -4.90
C TRP A 60 -23.98 -18.36 -4.03
N LEU A 61 -23.75 -17.29 -3.26
CA LEU A 61 -24.77 -16.65 -2.43
C LEU A 61 -25.94 -16.11 -3.29
N ALA A 62 -25.62 -15.33 -4.33
CA ALA A 62 -26.63 -14.70 -5.18
C ALA A 62 -27.55 -15.70 -5.89
N PHE A 63 -27.06 -16.89 -6.25
CA PHE A 63 -27.86 -17.90 -6.94
C PHE A 63 -28.51 -18.95 -6.03
N ASN A 64 -27.94 -19.26 -4.86
CA ASN A 64 -28.45 -20.34 -4.01
C ASN A 64 -29.35 -19.85 -2.86
N ILE A 65 -29.28 -18.57 -2.49
CA ILE A 65 -30.06 -18.01 -1.38
C ILE A 65 -30.84 -16.78 -1.88
N PRO A 66 -32.14 -16.90 -2.19
CA PRO A 66 -32.96 -15.80 -2.66
C PRO A 66 -33.44 -14.93 -1.48
N ASP A 67 -32.50 -14.31 -0.78
CA ASP A 67 -32.76 -13.40 0.34
C ASP A 67 -32.04 -12.07 0.15
N TRP A 68 -32.61 -10.98 0.66
CA TRP A 68 -32.02 -9.63 0.59
C TRP A 68 -30.63 -9.57 1.22
N LEU A 69 -30.44 -10.31 2.33
CA LEU A 69 -29.15 -10.43 3.00
C LEU A 69 -28.09 -11.07 2.09
N SER A 70 -28.51 -12.06 1.29
CA SER A 70 -27.64 -12.76 0.35
C SER A 70 -27.16 -11.82 -0.76
N TYR A 71 -28.07 -11.06 -1.37
CA TYR A 71 -27.71 -10.08 -2.40
C TYR A 71 -26.79 -8.97 -1.86
N LEU A 72 -27.06 -8.47 -0.65
CA LEU A 72 -26.20 -7.47 0.00
C LEU A 72 -24.80 -8.03 0.26
N SER A 73 -24.71 -9.26 0.78
CA SER A 73 -23.44 -9.94 1.04
C SER A 73 -22.66 -10.22 -0.26
N ALA A 74 -23.37 -10.62 -1.32
CA ALA A 74 -22.77 -10.83 -2.64
C ALA A 74 -22.20 -9.53 -3.23
N LEU A 75 -22.92 -8.40 -3.14
CA LEU A 75 -22.41 -7.09 -3.56
C LEU A 75 -21.16 -6.69 -2.75
N PHE A 76 -21.17 -6.95 -1.44
CA PHE A 76 -20.02 -6.67 -0.58
C PHE A 76 -18.81 -7.52 -0.98
N LEU A 77 -19.00 -8.80 -1.27
CA LEU A 77 -17.94 -9.71 -1.70
C LEU A 77 -17.40 -9.37 -3.11
N ILE A 78 -18.28 -9.00 -4.05
CA ILE A 78 -17.85 -8.56 -5.40
C ILE A 78 -17.03 -7.27 -5.29
N SER A 79 -17.50 -6.30 -4.51
CA SER A 79 -16.74 -5.06 -4.31
C SER A 79 -15.40 -5.35 -3.65
N GLY A 80 -15.34 -6.20 -2.62
CA GLY A 80 -14.10 -6.67 -2.00
C GLY A 80 -13.15 -7.39 -2.98
N ALA A 81 -13.67 -8.23 -3.87
CA ALA A 81 -12.91 -8.94 -4.89
C ALA A 81 -12.29 -7.99 -5.92
N LEU A 82 -13.10 -7.07 -6.48
CA LEU A 82 -12.64 -6.06 -7.43
C LEU A 82 -11.59 -5.14 -6.81
N SER A 83 -11.86 -4.71 -5.58
CA SER A 83 -10.99 -3.89 -4.75
C SER A 83 -9.63 -4.59 -4.53
N SER A 84 -9.63 -5.88 -4.21
CA SER A 84 -8.39 -6.66 -3.96
C SER A 84 -7.62 -6.93 -5.26
N ALA A 85 -8.32 -7.22 -6.36
CA ALA A 85 -7.69 -7.36 -7.67
C ALA A 85 -7.06 -6.04 -8.16
N TYR A 86 -7.74 -4.91 -7.91
CA TYR A 86 -7.24 -3.59 -8.25
C TYR A 86 -5.97 -3.24 -7.45
N VAL A 87 -5.94 -3.54 -6.15
CA VAL A 87 -4.73 -3.34 -5.34
C VAL A 87 -3.60 -4.23 -5.81
N ALA A 88 -3.87 -5.51 -6.03
CA ALA A 88 -2.84 -6.43 -6.51
C ALA A 88 -2.22 -5.94 -7.82
N TRP A 89 -3.04 -5.40 -8.72
CA TRP A 89 -2.59 -4.84 -9.98
C TRP A 89 -1.86 -3.49 -9.83
N THR A 90 -2.37 -2.57 -9.03
CA THR A 90 -1.83 -1.19 -8.95
C THR A 90 -0.68 -1.03 -7.96
N VAL A 91 -0.60 -1.90 -6.95
CA VAL A 91 0.42 -1.85 -5.89
C VAL A 91 1.56 -2.81 -6.17
N HIS A 92 1.29 -4.07 -6.51
CA HIS A 92 2.36 -5.08 -6.63
C HIS A 92 3.02 -5.10 -8.01
N LYS A 93 2.25 -4.96 -9.10
CA LYS A 93 2.80 -4.95 -10.47
C LYS A 93 3.96 -3.95 -10.67
N PRO A 94 3.88 -2.66 -10.27
CA PRO A 94 4.98 -1.72 -10.48
C PRO A 94 6.24 -2.03 -9.65
N ILE A 95 6.12 -2.80 -8.56
CA ILE A 95 7.28 -3.27 -7.78
C ILE A 95 7.93 -4.47 -8.48
N LEU A 96 7.12 -5.33 -9.09
CA LEU A 96 7.59 -6.52 -9.82
C LEU A 96 8.24 -6.17 -11.15
N GLU A 97 7.76 -5.14 -11.84
CA GLU A 97 8.32 -4.67 -13.13
C GLU A 97 9.55 -3.77 -12.98
N TYR A 98 9.98 -3.47 -11.74
CA TYR A 98 11.13 -2.60 -11.50
C TYR A 98 12.46 -3.31 -11.82
N ASP A 99 13.26 -2.73 -12.70
CA ASP A 99 14.49 -3.31 -13.24
C ASP A 99 15.75 -2.43 -13.09
N ASN A 100 15.61 -1.17 -12.67
CA ASN A 100 16.73 -0.24 -12.53
C ASN A 100 17.46 -0.36 -11.17
N TRP A 101 18.57 -1.08 -11.14
CA TRP A 101 19.33 -1.36 -9.92
C TRP A 101 20.57 -0.46 -9.70
N SER A 102 20.60 0.74 -10.29
CA SER A 102 21.63 1.75 -9.97
C SER A 102 21.48 2.29 -8.54
N SER A 103 22.45 3.06 -8.04
CA SER A 103 22.38 3.62 -6.69
C SER A 103 21.19 4.60 -6.53
N GLY A 104 20.99 5.49 -7.50
CA GLY A 104 19.80 6.34 -7.60
C GLY A 104 18.51 5.54 -7.86
N GLY A 105 18.59 4.45 -8.63
CA GLY A 105 17.47 3.51 -8.82
C GLY A 105 17.02 2.87 -7.50
N LEU A 106 17.96 2.46 -6.63
CA LEU A 106 17.63 1.90 -5.33
C LEU A 106 16.86 2.89 -4.43
N VAL A 107 17.21 4.18 -4.48
CA VAL A 107 16.51 5.25 -3.75
C VAL A 107 15.10 5.43 -4.33
N GLN A 108 14.96 5.48 -5.66
CA GLN A 108 13.65 5.54 -6.32
C GLN A 108 12.77 4.32 -6.02
N PHE A 109 13.35 3.12 -5.98
CA PHE A 109 12.65 1.90 -5.58
C PHE A 109 12.12 1.99 -4.15
N ARG A 110 12.95 2.46 -3.20
CA ARG A 110 12.55 2.65 -1.80
C ARG A 110 11.45 3.71 -1.65
N ALA A 111 11.56 4.84 -2.34
CA ALA A 111 10.54 5.89 -2.34
C ALA A 111 9.21 5.40 -2.96
N ARG A 112 9.28 4.67 -4.07
CA ARG A 112 8.12 4.07 -4.73
C ARG A 112 7.47 2.99 -3.87
N ALA A 113 8.25 2.09 -3.28
CA ALA A 113 7.76 1.08 -2.34
C ALA A 113 7.10 1.72 -1.11
N CYS A 114 7.65 2.81 -0.58
CA CYS A 114 7.06 3.54 0.55
C CYS A 114 5.72 4.19 0.17
N THR A 115 5.64 4.84 -1.00
CA THR A 115 4.39 5.42 -1.54
C THR A 115 3.32 4.35 -1.75
N LEU A 116 3.71 3.20 -2.32
CA LEU A 116 2.80 2.08 -2.57
C LEU A 116 2.33 1.43 -1.26
N THR A 117 3.19 1.35 -0.25
CA THR A 117 2.82 0.88 1.11
C THR A 117 1.82 1.83 1.77
N LEU A 118 1.97 3.15 1.60
CA LEU A 118 1.01 4.12 2.11
C LEU A 118 -0.37 3.99 1.45
N ARG A 119 -0.39 3.79 0.12
CA ARG A 119 -1.64 3.50 -0.61
C ARG A 119 -2.28 2.20 -0.13
N TYR A 120 -1.46 1.18 0.12
CA TYR A 120 -1.92 -0.08 0.71
C TYR A 120 -2.58 0.11 2.07
N TYR A 121 -2.00 0.91 2.97
CA TYR A 121 -2.62 1.18 4.28
C TYR A 121 -3.94 1.94 4.17
N LEU A 122 -4.04 2.92 3.27
CA LEU A 122 -5.30 3.61 3.00
C LEU A 122 -6.36 2.63 2.50
N TYR A 123 -5.97 1.71 1.61
CA TYR A 123 -6.86 0.68 1.12
C TYR A 123 -7.36 -0.24 2.26
N THR A 124 -6.46 -0.76 3.09
CA THR A 124 -6.84 -1.61 4.22
C THR A 124 -7.77 -0.86 5.19
N GLN A 125 -7.53 0.44 5.40
CA GLN A 125 -8.43 1.28 6.21
C GLN A 125 -9.83 1.40 5.58
N LEU A 126 -9.92 1.58 4.27
CA LEU A 126 -11.20 1.61 3.56
C LEU A 126 -11.92 0.26 3.64
N SER A 127 -11.20 -0.87 3.53
CA SER A 127 -11.79 -2.20 3.71
C SER A 127 -12.31 -2.41 5.14
N CYS A 128 -11.56 -2.01 6.15
CA CYS A 128 -12.01 -2.03 7.55
C CYS A 128 -13.24 -1.13 7.77
N ALA A 129 -13.24 0.08 7.19
CA ALA A 129 -14.39 0.98 7.25
C ALA A 129 -15.62 0.38 6.57
N ALA A 130 -15.44 -0.27 5.42
CA ALA A 130 -16.50 -0.97 4.71
C ALA A 130 -17.12 -2.10 5.56
N LEU A 131 -16.30 -2.85 6.31
CA LEU A 131 -16.79 -3.87 7.26
C LEU A 131 -17.60 -3.27 8.41
N VAL A 132 -17.20 -2.12 8.93
CA VAL A 132 -17.96 -1.38 9.96
C VAL A 132 -19.30 -0.89 9.38
N VAL A 133 -19.29 -0.35 8.16
CA VAL A 133 -20.52 0.05 7.45
C VAL A 133 -21.43 -1.15 7.22
N PHE A 134 -20.88 -2.29 6.80
CA PHE A 134 -21.64 -3.53 6.63
C PHE A 134 -22.31 -3.97 7.94
N ALA A 135 -21.58 -3.93 9.06
CA ALA A 135 -22.16 -4.21 10.38
C ALA A 135 -23.31 -3.24 10.74
N GLY A 136 -23.17 -1.96 10.38
CA GLY A 136 -24.25 -0.97 10.53
C GLY A 136 -25.46 -1.26 9.63
N LEU A 137 -25.24 -1.71 8.39
CA LEU A 137 -26.31 -2.11 7.48
C LEU A 137 -27.06 -3.34 8.01
N LEU A 138 -26.37 -4.33 8.60
CA LEU A 138 -27.02 -5.46 9.25
C LEU A 138 -27.96 -5.02 10.37
N TRP A 139 -27.53 -4.06 11.19
CA TRP A 139 -28.36 -3.46 12.24
C TRP A 139 -29.58 -2.75 11.69
N LEU A 140 -29.41 -2.00 10.60
CA LEU A 140 -30.48 -1.25 9.95
C LEU A 140 -31.51 -2.17 9.27
N MET A 141 -31.05 -3.27 8.65
CA MET A 141 -31.95 -4.33 8.14
C MET A 141 -32.74 -5.01 9.25
N GLN A 142 -32.09 -5.30 10.39
CA GLN A 142 -32.75 -5.87 11.56
C GLN A 142 -33.78 -4.90 12.15
N TRP A 143 -33.43 -3.62 12.26
CA TRP A 143 -34.31 -2.58 12.78
C TRP A 143 -35.56 -2.39 11.92
N TRP A 144 -35.41 -2.39 10.60
CA TRP A 144 -36.53 -2.29 9.66
C TRP A 144 -37.23 -3.63 9.36
N GLN A 145 -36.80 -4.73 9.99
CA GLN A 145 -37.34 -6.08 9.78
C GLN A 145 -37.36 -6.52 8.30
N ILE A 146 -36.43 -6.02 7.49
CA ILE A 146 -36.36 -6.29 6.04
C ILE A 146 -35.91 -7.74 5.78
N ALA A 147 -35.05 -8.28 6.67
CA ALA A 147 -34.58 -9.65 6.62
C ALA A 147 -34.42 -10.20 8.04
N GLN A 148 -34.57 -11.53 8.19
CA GLN A 148 -34.27 -12.20 9.46
C GLN A 148 -32.76 -12.37 9.60
N VAL A 149 -32.09 -11.35 10.14
CA VAL A 149 -30.66 -11.44 10.44
C VAL A 149 -30.48 -12.26 11.70
N THR A 150 -29.70 -13.34 11.63
CA THR A 150 -29.45 -14.18 12.80
C THR A 150 -28.74 -13.36 13.88
N PRO A 151 -29.20 -13.39 15.15
CA PRO A 151 -28.60 -12.61 16.22
C PRO A 151 -27.11 -12.95 16.46
N THR A 152 -26.68 -14.17 16.16
CA THR A 152 -25.27 -14.59 16.21
C THR A 152 -24.41 -13.82 15.20
N LEU A 153 -24.92 -13.59 13.99
CA LEU A 153 -24.22 -12.83 12.94
C LEU A 153 -24.07 -11.36 13.35
N LEU A 154 -25.12 -10.75 13.89
CA LEU A 154 -25.11 -9.38 14.40
C LEU A 154 -24.10 -9.20 15.52
N VAL A 155 -24.11 -10.09 16.52
CA VAL A 155 -23.15 -10.06 17.64
C VAL A 155 -21.72 -10.23 17.15
N PHE A 156 -21.48 -11.16 16.22
CA PHE A 156 -20.15 -11.37 15.65
C PHE A 156 -19.61 -10.11 14.97
N TYR A 157 -20.38 -9.51 14.06
CA TYR A 157 -19.93 -8.32 13.35
C TYR A 157 -19.80 -7.08 14.23
N SER A 158 -20.66 -6.95 15.26
CA SER A 158 -20.66 -5.78 16.15
C SER A 158 -19.64 -5.86 17.28
N LEU A 159 -19.50 -7.01 17.96
CA LEU A 159 -18.62 -7.15 19.12
C LEU A 159 -17.23 -7.67 18.79
N ILE A 160 -17.03 -8.28 17.62
CA ILE A 160 -15.73 -8.84 17.22
C ILE A 160 -15.18 -8.06 16.02
N VAL A 161 -15.90 -8.07 14.88
CA VAL A 161 -15.36 -7.52 13.63
C VAL A 161 -15.20 -6.00 13.69
N ALA A 162 -16.22 -5.26 14.12
CA ALA A 162 -16.17 -3.80 14.19
C ALA A 162 -15.06 -3.27 15.13
N PRO A 163 -14.91 -3.73 16.39
CA PRO A 163 -13.84 -3.24 17.25
C PRO A 163 -12.45 -3.62 16.75
N LEU A 164 -12.29 -4.82 16.17
CA LEU A 164 -11.03 -5.20 15.51
C LEU A 164 -10.71 -4.29 14.32
N CYS A 165 -11.70 -3.96 13.50
CA CYS A 165 -11.53 -3.03 12.38
C CYS A 165 -11.14 -1.62 12.86
N LEU A 166 -11.76 -1.13 13.94
CA LEU A 166 -11.41 0.17 14.54
C LEU A 166 -9.98 0.17 15.11
N ALA A 167 -9.60 -0.90 15.83
CA ALA A 167 -8.25 -1.07 16.34
C ALA A 167 -7.21 -1.14 15.20
N ALA A 168 -7.53 -1.87 14.12
CA ALA A 168 -6.70 -1.96 12.93
C ALA A 168 -6.54 -0.60 12.24
N ILE A 169 -7.64 0.15 12.06
CA ILE A 169 -7.61 1.51 11.51
C ILE A 169 -6.69 2.40 12.34
N TYR A 170 -6.84 2.38 13.67
CA TYR A 170 -6.03 3.18 14.58
C TYR A 170 -4.53 2.85 14.46
N HIS A 171 -4.17 1.56 14.48
CA HIS A 171 -2.79 1.12 14.35
C HIS A 171 -2.21 1.45 12.96
N LEU A 172 -3.01 1.31 11.90
CA LEU A 172 -2.62 1.72 10.55
C LEU A 172 -2.41 3.23 10.43
N GLN A 173 -3.19 4.05 11.15
CA GLN A 173 -2.96 5.50 11.20
C GLN A 173 -1.62 5.85 11.85
N GLN A 174 -1.24 5.16 12.93
CA GLN A 174 0.07 5.35 13.56
C GLN A 174 1.20 4.99 12.59
N LYS A 175 1.11 3.82 11.93
CA LYS A 175 2.10 3.38 10.94
C LYS A 175 2.18 4.31 9.73
N LYS A 176 1.04 4.83 9.27
CA LYS A 176 0.97 5.82 8.19
C LYS A 176 1.77 7.07 8.52
N LYS A 177 1.61 7.63 9.72
CA LYS A 177 2.36 8.83 10.15
C LYS A 177 3.88 8.61 10.11
N GLN A 178 4.34 7.45 10.59
CA GLN A 178 5.76 7.10 10.54
C GLN A 178 6.27 6.95 9.09
N LYS A 179 5.49 6.28 8.23
CA LYS A 179 5.85 6.10 6.82
C LYS A 179 5.80 7.38 6.00
N GLU A 180 4.93 8.34 6.36
CA GLU A 180 4.91 9.67 5.74
C GLU A 180 6.17 10.48 6.09
N SER A 181 6.69 10.38 7.31
CA SER A 181 7.97 11.03 7.66
C SER A 181 9.15 10.39 6.92
N GLU A 182 9.18 9.06 6.81
CA GLU A 182 10.20 8.35 6.04
C GLU A 182 10.12 8.71 4.54
N LEU A 183 8.90 8.80 3.99
CA LEU A 183 8.70 9.17 2.60
C LEU A 183 9.22 10.57 2.30
N LYS A 184 8.98 11.55 3.19
CA LYS A 184 9.48 12.93 3.00
C LYS A 184 11.00 13.00 2.92
N GLN A 185 11.70 12.21 3.73
CA GLN A 185 13.17 12.13 3.70
C GLN A 185 13.67 11.41 2.44
N LEU A 186 13.00 10.33 2.05
CA LEU A 186 13.37 9.57 0.85
C LEU A 186 13.04 10.31 -0.44
N SER A 187 11.98 11.13 -0.48
CA SER A 187 11.63 11.93 -1.64
C SER A 187 12.63 13.07 -1.86
N SER A 188 13.09 13.74 -0.80
CA SER A 188 14.13 14.77 -0.93
C SER A 188 15.45 14.15 -1.42
N LEU A 189 15.84 12.98 -0.89
CA LEU A 189 17.01 12.25 -1.37
C LEU A 189 16.83 11.78 -2.82
N ALA A 190 15.64 11.35 -3.22
CA ALA A 190 15.39 10.93 -4.59
C ALA A 190 15.46 12.09 -5.60
N GLU A 191 15.05 13.29 -5.19
CA GLU A 191 15.22 14.53 -5.97
C GLU A 191 16.70 14.89 -6.11
N ASP A 192 17.51 14.76 -5.05
CA ASP A 192 18.96 14.99 -5.11
C ASP A 192 19.71 14.01 -6.03
N PHE A 193 19.15 12.81 -6.28
CA PHE A 193 19.69 11.79 -7.18
C PHE A 193 19.11 11.85 -8.61
N GLN A 194 18.12 12.70 -8.87
CA GLN A 194 17.75 13.00 -10.26
C GLN A 194 18.85 13.92 -10.81
N PRO A 195 19.67 13.47 -11.78
CA PRO A 195 20.51 14.41 -12.48
C PRO A 195 19.57 15.42 -13.12
N ASP A 196 19.90 16.71 -13.01
CA ASP A 196 19.30 17.77 -13.82
C ASP A 196 19.21 17.27 -15.27
N ALA A 197 18.04 16.79 -15.66
CA ALA A 197 17.71 16.42 -17.01
C ALA A 197 17.38 17.69 -17.81
N GLU A 198 18.17 18.75 -17.61
CA GLU A 198 18.18 19.96 -18.41
C GLU A 198 19.61 20.51 -18.42
N LEU A 199 20.39 20.09 -19.42
CA LEU A 199 21.33 20.93 -20.18
C LEU A 199 21.68 20.24 -21.50
#